data_AF-A0A7X3NS52-F1
#
_entry.id   AF-A0A7X3NS52-F1
#
_cell.length_a   1.000
_cell.length_b   1.000
_cell.length_c   1.000
_cell.angle_alpha   90.00
_cell.angle_beta   90.00
_cell.angle_gamma   90.00
#
_symmetry.space_group_name_H-M   'P 1'
#
loop_
_entity.id
_entity.type
_entity.pdbx_description
1 polymer ?
#
loop_
_entity_poly.entity_id
_entity_poly.type
_entity_poly.pdbx_seq_one_letter_code
_entity_poly.pdbx_strand_id
1 'polypeptide(L)'
;ADGIIKDEGLELPFETRFAQVAGEHANRFGRSWRNQVATPEIFEIHHAPPLVDAIGQLTGTDVIGHPVFNARPKLPGQQLTVVPWHQDSGYFGTVSETSLIPTAWIPLVPVDETNGCLQVVAGSHRLGVVDHRTEEREGRFLEVMDELVDTSRIVTCPMALGDALVFHNLTFHRSLPHTTSNIVRWAIDIRYLRDGDHPGTIYWGDPDFKWVIRSETQPVTPLTQWLEMW
;
A
#
# COMPACT_ATOMS: atom_id res chain seq x y z
N ALA A 1 13.90 -20.85 4.62
CA ALA A 1 13.48 -21.84 3.59
C ALA A 1 13.43 -23.21 4.26
N ASP A 2 12.42 -23.45 5.07
CA ASP A 2 12.32 -24.62 5.98
C ASP A 2 11.95 -25.92 5.23
N GLY A 3 12.52 -26.13 4.03
CA GLY A 3 12.19 -27.23 3.13
C GLY A 3 10.80 -27.16 2.49
N ILE A 4 10.07 -26.05 2.66
CA ILE A 4 8.70 -25.85 2.17
C ILE A 4 8.66 -25.69 0.65
N ILE A 5 9.65 -24.99 0.08
CA ILE A 5 9.80 -24.79 -1.37
C ILE A 5 10.79 -25.82 -1.90
N LYS A 6 10.38 -26.60 -2.91
CA LYS A 6 11.24 -27.60 -3.59
C LYS A 6 11.80 -27.11 -4.93
N ASP A 7 11.08 -26.21 -5.57
CA ASP A 7 11.41 -25.58 -6.84
C ASP A 7 10.98 -24.11 -6.75
N GLU A 8 11.88 -23.19 -7.07
CA GLU A 8 11.60 -21.76 -7.07
C GLU A 8 10.78 -21.31 -8.29
N GLY A 9 10.61 -22.18 -9.30
CA GLY A 9 9.77 -21.92 -10.46
C GLY A 9 10.25 -20.74 -11.31
N LEU A 10 11.56 -20.60 -11.51
CA LEU A 10 12.17 -19.46 -12.22
C LEU A 10 11.65 -19.29 -13.66
N GLU A 11 11.23 -20.38 -14.29
CA GLU A 11 10.66 -20.41 -15.65
C GLU A 11 9.16 -20.07 -15.69
N LEU A 12 8.50 -19.95 -14.54
CA LEU A 12 7.06 -19.64 -14.48
C LEU A 12 6.80 -18.14 -14.71
N PRO A 13 5.69 -17.78 -15.37
CA PRO A 13 5.29 -16.37 -15.53
C PRO A 13 5.14 -15.66 -14.18
N PHE A 14 5.56 -14.40 -14.10
CA PHE A 14 5.55 -13.58 -12.88
C PHE A 14 4.20 -13.63 -12.16
N GLU A 15 3.12 -13.50 -12.93
CA GLU A 15 1.76 -13.40 -12.44
C GLU A 15 1.19 -14.72 -11.91
N THR A 16 1.81 -15.87 -12.18
CA THR A 16 1.36 -17.18 -11.64
C THR A 16 2.39 -17.87 -10.75
N ARG A 17 3.67 -17.49 -10.87
CA ARG A 17 4.80 -18.15 -10.20
C ARG A 17 4.58 -18.30 -8.70
N PHE A 18 4.20 -17.23 -8.00
CA PHE A 18 4.04 -17.30 -6.55
C PHE A 18 2.90 -18.21 -6.11
N ALA A 19 1.76 -18.22 -6.81
CA ALA A 19 0.68 -19.14 -6.50
C ALA A 19 1.10 -20.61 -6.66
N GLN A 20 1.89 -20.92 -7.70
CA GLN A 20 2.37 -22.27 -7.96
C GLN A 20 3.46 -22.71 -6.96
N VAL A 21 4.43 -21.83 -6.69
CA VAL A 21 5.56 -22.11 -5.78
C VAL A 21 5.10 -22.20 -4.33
N ALA A 22 4.21 -21.29 -3.91
CA ALA A 22 3.71 -21.28 -2.54
C ALA A 22 2.65 -22.36 -2.31
N GLY A 23 1.84 -22.69 -3.32
CA GLY A 23 0.81 -23.72 -3.25
C GLY A 23 -0.08 -23.60 -2.02
N GLU A 24 -0.32 -24.72 -1.33
CA GLU A 24 -1.10 -24.76 -0.08
C GLU A 24 -0.45 -24.01 1.09
N HIS A 25 0.82 -23.61 0.96
CA HIS A 25 1.56 -22.89 1.99
C HIS A 25 1.52 -21.37 1.83
N ALA A 26 0.73 -20.84 0.88
CA ALA A 26 0.65 -19.40 0.59
C ALA A 26 0.47 -18.51 1.83
N ASN A 27 -0.37 -18.90 2.79
CA ASN A 27 -0.60 -18.09 4.01
C ASN A 27 0.66 -17.96 4.88
N ARG A 28 1.64 -18.87 4.78
CA ARG A 28 2.92 -18.77 5.51
C ARG A 28 3.81 -17.63 5.04
N PHE A 29 3.63 -17.18 3.81
CA PHE A 29 4.37 -16.05 3.25
C PHE A 29 3.75 -14.69 3.62
N GLY A 30 2.64 -14.70 4.37
CA GLY A 30 1.98 -13.49 4.82
C GLY A 30 1.31 -12.71 3.69
N ARG A 31 1.01 -11.44 3.97
CA ARG A 31 0.17 -10.55 3.15
C ARG A 31 0.79 -9.21 2.78
N SER A 32 1.98 -8.94 3.33
CA SER A 32 2.64 -7.64 3.26
C SER A 32 4.15 -7.87 3.30
N TRP A 33 4.83 -7.54 2.22
CA TRP A 33 6.28 -7.69 2.09
C TRP A 33 6.89 -6.30 2.02
N ARG A 34 7.75 -5.96 2.99
CA ARG A 34 8.41 -4.64 3.04
C ARG A 34 9.90 -4.81 2.87
N ASN A 35 10.55 -5.37 3.88
CA ASN A 35 12.01 -5.56 3.87
C ASN A 35 12.43 -6.48 2.72
N GLN A 36 11.57 -7.42 2.31
CA GLN A 36 11.83 -8.31 1.18
C GLN A 36 11.85 -7.58 -0.17
N VAL A 37 11.28 -6.37 -0.23
CA VAL A 37 11.18 -5.55 -1.45
C VAL A 37 11.90 -4.20 -1.31
N ALA A 38 12.75 -4.02 -0.30
CA ALA A 38 13.61 -2.85 -0.20
C ALA A 38 14.74 -2.93 -1.24
N THR A 39 14.40 -2.73 -2.52
CA THR A 39 15.30 -2.90 -3.67
C THR A 39 15.42 -1.60 -4.48
N PRO A 40 16.43 -1.47 -5.36
CA PRO A 40 16.55 -0.33 -6.25
C PRO A 40 15.29 -0.06 -7.09
N GLU A 41 14.59 -1.11 -7.53
CA GLU A 41 13.36 -0.96 -8.33
C GLU A 41 12.22 -0.30 -7.54
N ILE A 42 12.09 -0.61 -6.25
CA ILE A 42 11.12 0.06 -5.38
C ILE A 42 11.54 1.51 -5.14
N PHE A 43 12.83 1.77 -4.95
CA PHE A 43 13.33 3.14 -4.88
C PHE A 43 12.99 3.93 -6.15
N GLU A 44 13.25 3.38 -7.34
CA GLU A 44 12.93 4.01 -8.63
C GLU A 44 11.42 4.29 -8.78
N ILE A 45 10.55 3.35 -8.38
CA ILE A 45 9.09 3.57 -8.41
C ILE A 45 8.68 4.75 -7.53
N HIS A 46 9.28 4.90 -6.34
CA HIS A 46 8.98 6.06 -5.48
C HIS A 46 9.39 7.40 -6.13
N HIS A 47 10.41 7.39 -6.97
CA HIS A 47 10.97 8.57 -7.65
C HIS A 47 10.42 8.76 -9.08
N ALA A 48 9.48 7.94 -9.53
CA ALA A 48 8.93 8.01 -10.88
C ALA A 48 8.32 9.42 -11.13
N PRO A 49 8.77 10.16 -12.18
CA PRO A 49 8.39 11.56 -12.36
C PRO A 49 6.88 11.81 -12.38
N PRO A 50 6.03 11.04 -13.10
CA PRO A 50 4.59 11.27 -13.10
C PRO A 50 3.97 11.18 -11.70
N LEU A 51 4.49 10.30 -10.86
CA LEU A 51 3.99 10.11 -9.52
C LEU A 51 4.47 11.21 -8.58
N VAL A 52 5.77 11.51 -8.59
CA VAL A 52 6.33 12.59 -7.76
C VAL A 52 5.73 13.94 -8.15
N ASP A 53 5.46 14.19 -9.43
CA ASP A 53 4.76 15.38 -9.92
C ASP A 53 3.34 15.46 -9.35
N ALA A 54 2.56 14.39 -9.46
CA ALA A 54 1.21 14.34 -8.90
C ALA A 54 1.21 14.55 -7.38
N ILE A 55 2.12 13.89 -6.66
CA ILE A 55 2.24 14.04 -5.20
C ILE A 55 2.62 15.46 -4.83
N GLY A 56 3.59 16.09 -5.51
CA GLY A 56 3.96 17.48 -5.22
C GLY A 56 2.86 18.49 -5.51
N GLN A 57 2.01 18.24 -6.51
CA GLN A 57 0.81 19.07 -6.73
C GLN A 57 -0.18 18.95 -5.57
N LEU A 58 -0.30 17.75 -4.96
CA LEU A 58 -1.17 17.52 -3.80
C LEU A 58 -0.58 18.10 -2.51
N THR A 59 0.73 17.95 -2.27
CA THR A 59 1.39 18.43 -1.05
C THR A 59 1.66 19.93 -1.07
N GLY A 60 1.88 20.51 -2.26
CA GLY A 60 2.27 21.90 -2.45
C GLY A 60 3.67 22.23 -1.92
N THR A 61 4.48 21.21 -1.62
CA THR A 61 5.82 21.33 -1.05
C THR A 61 6.76 20.25 -1.60
N ASP A 62 7.99 20.22 -1.09
CA ASP A 62 8.93 19.12 -1.26
C ASP A 62 8.28 17.77 -0.93
N VAL A 63 8.63 16.75 -1.71
CA VAL A 63 8.09 15.39 -1.59
C VAL A 63 9.04 14.56 -0.75
N ILE A 64 8.54 14.10 0.40
CA ILE A 64 9.27 13.26 1.35
C ILE A 64 8.69 11.86 1.30
N GLY A 65 9.53 10.83 1.39
CA GLY A 65 9.10 9.44 1.46
C GLY A 65 8.64 9.07 2.88
N HIS A 66 7.57 8.29 2.97
CA HIS A 66 7.15 7.67 4.23
C HIS A 66 7.77 6.26 4.32
N PRO A 67 8.19 5.79 5.51
CA PRO A 67 8.89 4.51 5.63
C PRO A 67 8.00 3.27 5.40
N VAL A 68 6.70 3.46 5.28
CA VAL A 68 5.74 2.36 5.05
C VAL A 68 5.43 2.23 3.56
N PHE A 69 6.13 1.30 2.93
CA PHE A 69 5.80 0.73 1.63
C PHE A 69 5.65 -0.79 1.76
N ASN A 70 4.81 -1.41 0.93
CA ASN A 70 4.65 -2.86 0.92
C ASN A 70 4.30 -3.38 -0.47
N ALA A 71 4.86 -4.54 -0.84
CA ALA A 71 4.26 -5.40 -1.84
C ALA A 71 3.16 -6.25 -1.21
N ARG A 72 2.04 -6.36 -1.92
CA ARG A 72 0.80 -7.00 -1.49
C ARG A 72 0.42 -8.10 -2.48
N PRO A 73 0.91 -9.34 -2.31
CA PRO A 73 0.37 -10.46 -3.05
C PRO A 73 -1.06 -10.75 -2.59
N LYS A 74 -1.94 -11.04 -3.55
CA LYS A 74 -3.28 -11.54 -3.27
C LYS A 74 -3.59 -12.74 -4.16
N LEU A 75 -3.59 -13.93 -3.58
CA LEU A 75 -3.89 -15.17 -4.29
C LEU A 75 -5.40 -15.37 -4.49
N PRO A 76 -5.80 -16.15 -5.51
CA PRO A 76 -7.19 -16.54 -5.68
C PRO A 76 -7.73 -17.25 -4.43
N GLY A 77 -8.90 -16.84 -3.95
CA GLY A 77 -9.59 -17.45 -2.79
C GLY A 77 -8.99 -17.13 -1.41
N GLN A 78 -7.85 -16.43 -1.34
CA GLN A 78 -7.14 -16.19 -0.08
C GLN A 78 -7.84 -15.16 0.81
N GLN A 79 -8.36 -15.59 1.97
CA GLN A 79 -9.09 -14.71 2.89
C GLN A 79 -8.18 -13.77 3.68
N LEU A 80 -6.97 -14.21 4.05
CA LEU A 80 -5.94 -13.42 4.75
C LEU A 80 -5.66 -12.03 4.13
N THR A 81 -5.91 -11.87 2.83
CA THR A 81 -5.61 -10.66 2.03
C THR A 81 -6.86 -9.86 1.65
N VAL A 82 -8.04 -10.21 2.17
CA VAL A 82 -9.27 -9.42 2.02
C VAL A 82 -9.27 -8.30 3.05
N VAL A 83 -8.87 -7.10 2.61
CA VAL A 83 -8.77 -5.92 3.46
C VAL A 83 -10.15 -5.24 3.56
N PRO A 84 -10.74 -5.05 4.77
CA PRO A 84 -11.99 -4.32 4.99
C PRO A 84 -11.90 -2.84 4.61
N TRP A 85 -13.04 -2.15 4.71
CA TRP A 85 -13.05 -0.70 4.78
C TRP A 85 -12.20 -0.24 5.97
N HIS A 86 -11.21 0.60 5.70
CA HIS A 86 -10.31 1.14 6.72
C HIS A 86 -9.76 2.50 6.31
N GLN A 87 -9.06 3.15 7.25
CA GLN A 87 -8.20 4.30 7.00
C GLN A 87 -6.76 3.89 7.27
N ASP A 88 -5.80 4.42 6.51
CA ASP A 88 -4.38 4.24 6.86
C ASP A 88 -4.10 4.87 8.25
N SER A 89 -4.72 6.02 8.54
CA SER A 89 -4.62 6.68 9.84
C SER A 89 -5.17 5.88 11.02
N GLY A 90 -6.02 4.88 10.80
CA GLY A 90 -6.40 3.93 11.86
C GLY A 90 -5.19 3.16 12.40
N TYR A 91 -4.19 2.92 11.54
CA TYR A 91 -2.93 2.27 11.90
C TYR A 91 -1.84 3.24 12.37
N PHE A 92 -1.87 4.49 11.92
CA PHE A 92 -0.89 5.51 12.32
C PHE A 92 -1.28 6.27 13.59
N GLY A 93 -2.54 6.15 14.02
CA GLY A 93 -3.09 6.87 15.16
C GLY A 93 -3.62 8.26 14.81
N THR A 94 -4.41 8.85 15.73
CA THR A 94 -5.14 10.12 15.54
C THR A 94 -4.24 11.32 15.28
N VAL A 95 -2.99 11.28 15.73
CA VAL A 95 -1.95 12.27 15.41
C VAL A 95 -1.74 12.48 13.90
N SER A 96 -1.99 11.46 13.09
CA SER A 96 -1.82 11.52 11.64
C SER A 96 -2.97 12.25 10.93
N GLU A 97 -4.03 12.60 11.65
CA GLU A 97 -5.19 13.31 11.09
C GLU A 97 -4.83 14.69 10.54
N THR A 98 -3.89 15.38 11.18
CA THR A 98 -3.42 16.71 10.77
C THR A 98 -2.33 16.65 9.70
N SER A 99 -1.80 15.46 9.41
CA SER A 99 -0.77 15.22 8.41
C SER A 99 -1.39 14.81 7.07
N LEU A 100 -0.77 15.24 5.98
CA LEU A 100 -1.09 14.75 4.64
C LEU A 100 -0.15 13.61 4.28
N ILE A 101 -0.67 12.37 4.32
CA ILE A 101 0.07 11.16 3.97
C ILE A 101 -0.62 10.52 2.76
N PRO A 102 -0.30 10.95 1.53
CA PRO A 102 -0.89 10.37 0.35
C PRO A 102 -0.29 8.99 0.10
N THR A 103 -1.16 8.01 -0.07
CA THR A 103 -0.84 6.65 -0.49
C THR A 103 -1.00 6.56 -2.00
N ALA A 104 0.03 6.07 -2.68
CA ALA A 104 -0.07 5.63 -4.07
C ALA A 104 -0.11 4.10 -4.09
N TRP A 105 -1.21 3.57 -4.62
CA TRP A 105 -1.39 2.14 -4.85
C TRP A 105 -1.23 1.82 -6.33
N ILE A 106 -0.30 0.92 -6.63
CA ILE A 106 0.17 0.63 -7.99
C ILE A 106 0.05 -0.88 -8.21
N PRO A 107 -0.91 -1.35 -9.01
CA PRO A 107 -0.99 -2.76 -9.36
C PRO A 107 0.13 -3.12 -10.37
N LEU A 108 0.76 -4.28 -10.15
CA LEU A 108 1.80 -4.81 -11.05
C LEU A 108 1.23 -5.81 -12.08
N VAL A 109 -0.09 -5.91 -12.13
CA VAL A 109 -0.89 -6.68 -13.10
C VAL A 109 -2.19 -5.90 -13.35
N PRO A 110 -2.91 -6.10 -14.45
CA PRO A 110 -4.25 -5.54 -14.59
C PRO A 110 -5.17 -6.00 -13.45
N VAL A 111 -6.00 -5.09 -12.93
CA VAL A 111 -6.91 -5.39 -11.81
C VAL A 111 -8.34 -4.94 -12.07
N ASP A 112 -9.26 -5.73 -11.55
CA ASP A 112 -10.71 -5.49 -11.58
C ASP A 112 -11.38 -6.08 -10.34
N GLU A 113 -12.70 -6.08 -10.31
CA GLU A 113 -13.50 -6.62 -9.19
C GLU A 113 -13.26 -8.11 -8.94
N THR A 114 -12.78 -8.83 -9.94
CA THR A 114 -12.61 -10.28 -9.89
C THR A 114 -11.31 -10.70 -9.22
N ASN A 115 -10.26 -9.87 -9.35
CA ASN A 115 -8.94 -10.13 -8.77
C ASN A 115 -8.57 -9.22 -7.59
N GLY A 116 -9.53 -8.44 -7.12
CA GLY A 116 -9.41 -7.69 -5.88
C GLY A 116 -8.74 -6.33 -6.05
N CYS A 117 -9.18 -5.58 -7.07
CA CYS A 117 -8.96 -4.15 -7.17
C CYS A 117 -9.45 -3.42 -5.91
N LEU A 118 -9.06 -2.16 -5.77
CA LEU A 118 -9.49 -1.34 -4.65
C LEU A 118 -10.90 -0.78 -4.89
N GLN A 119 -11.57 -0.51 -3.77
CA GLN A 119 -12.69 0.42 -3.72
C GLN A 119 -12.37 1.53 -2.74
N VAL A 120 -12.86 2.73 -3.03
CA VAL A 120 -12.75 3.91 -2.18
C VAL A 120 -14.13 4.51 -1.94
N VAL A 121 -14.32 5.24 -0.84
CA VAL A 121 -15.52 6.06 -0.62
C VAL A 121 -15.18 7.51 -0.95
N ALA A 122 -15.74 8.04 -2.03
CA ALA A 122 -15.45 9.40 -2.47
C ALA A 122 -15.78 10.42 -1.37
N GLY A 123 -14.83 11.30 -1.05
CA GLY A 123 -15.02 12.37 -0.06
C GLY A 123 -14.96 11.94 1.41
N SER A 124 -14.78 10.66 1.73
CA SER A 124 -14.77 10.20 3.14
C SER A 124 -13.57 10.71 3.95
N HIS A 125 -12.47 11.11 3.30
CA HIS A 125 -11.32 11.74 3.95
C HIS A 125 -11.67 13.01 4.74
N ARG A 126 -12.83 13.62 4.48
CA ARG A 126 -13.33 14.81 5.18
C ARG A 126 -13.99 14.51 6.52
N LEU A 127 -14.16 13.23 6.86
CA LEU A 127 -14.78 12.81 8.12
C LEU A 127 -13.79 12.81 9.30
N GLY A 128 -12.51 13.11 9.06
CA GLY A 128 -11.45 12.95 10.07
C GLY A 128 -11.10 11.47 10.27
N VAL A 129 -10.40 11.17 11.37
CA VAL A 129 -10.21 9.78 11.81
C VAL A 129 -11.47 9.32 12.53
N VAL A 130 -12.06 8.20 12.08
CA VAL A 130 -13.24 7.60 12.71
C VAL A 130 -12.85 6.42 13.60
N ASP A 131 -13.81 5.92 14.38
CA ASP A 131 -13.60 4.73 15.19
C ASP A 131 -13.35 3.48 14.32
N HIS A 132 -12.30 2.73 14.68
CA HIS A 132 -11.99 1.41 14.12
C HIS A 132 -12.20 0.32 15.16
N ARG A 133 -12.52 -0.89 14.70
CA ARG A 133 -12.39 -2.11 15.50
C ARG A 133 -11.50 -3.11 14.78
N THR A 134 -10.93 -4.04 15.53
CA THR A 134 -10.27 -5.20 14.92
C THR A 134 -11.33 -6.18 14.43
N GLU A 135 -11.33 -6.50 13.14
CA GLU A 135 -12.22 -7.52 12.56
C GLU A 135 -11.96 -8.92 13.16
N GLU A 136 -12.93 -9.81 13.02
CA GLU A 136 -12.82 -11.20 13.49
C GLU A 136 -12.33 -12.19 12.42
N ARG A 137 -12.18 -11.74 11.17
CA ARG A 137 -11.69 -12.58 10.05
C ARG A 137 -10.21 -12.91 10.21
N GLU A 138 -9.72 -13.84 9.38
CA GLU A 138 -8.32 -14.30 9.35
C GLU A 138 -7.32 -13.14 9.28
N GLY A 139 -7.70 -12.04 8.63
CA GLY A 139 -6.87 -10.86 8.50
C GLY A 139 -6.65 -10.07 9.80
N ARG A 140 -7.60 -10.03 10.74
CA ARG A 140 -7.48 -9.19 11.95
C ARG A 140 -7.14 -7.72 11.62
N PHE A 141 -7.59 -7.20 10.47
CA PHE A 141 -7.44 -5.80 10.10
C PHE A 141 -8.24 -4.86 11.03
N LEU A 142 -7.83 -3.59 11.10
CA LEU A 142 -8.65 -2.53 11.66
C LEU A 142 -9.68 -2.15 10.59
N GLU A 143 -10.96 -2.18 10.95
CA GLU A 143 -12.05 -1.84 10.06
C GLU A 143 -12.87 -0.68 10.61
N VAL A 144 -13.32 0.20 9.72
CA VAL A 144 -14.36 1.20 10.04
C VAL A 144 -15.71 0.49 10.12
N MET A 145 -16.63 1.03 10.93
CA MET A 145 -17.98 0.47 11.03
C MET A 145 -18.71 0.66 9.70
N ASP A 146 -19.42 -0.37 9.22
CA ASP A 146 -20.17 -0.32 7.97
C ASP A 146 -21.23 0.80 7.96
N GLU A 147 -21.77 1.18 9.12
CA GLU A 147 -22.75 2.28 9.22
C GLU A 147 -22.16 3.66 8.87
N LEU A 148 -20.83 3.81 8.94
CA LEU A 148 -20.12 5.04 8.56
C LEU A 148 -19.84 5.11 7.05
N VAL A 149 -20.02 4.01 6.34
CA VAL A 149 -19.72 3.91 4.91
C VAL A 149 -20.94 4.36 4.10
N ASP A 150 -20.82 5.52 3.46
CA ASP A 150 -21.79 5.96 2.46
C ASP A 150 -21.67 5.12 1.18
N THR A 151 -22.50 4.08 1.10
CA THR A 151 -22.50 3.13 -0.02
C THR A 151 -22.80 3.78 -1.38
N SER A 152 -23.50 4.92 -1.40
CA SER A 152 -23.81 5.64 -2.64
C SER A 152 -22.59 6.32 -3.26
N ARG A 153 -21.50 6.45 -2.49
CA ARG A 153 -20.25 7.11 -2.89
C ARG A 153 -19.09 6.15 -3.09
N ILE A 154 -19.35 4.84 -3.09
CA ILE A 154 -18.35 3.82 -3.40
C ILE A 154 -17.94 3.95 -4.85
N VAL A 155 -16.62 4.04 -5.08
CA VAL A 155 -15.99 4.00 -6.39
C VAL A 155 -15.14 2.74 -6.46
N THR A 156 -15.42 1.90 -7.45
CA THR A 156 -14.56 0.77 -7.81
C THR A 156 -13.46 1.24 -8.76
N CYS A 157 -12.22 0.83 -8.50
CA CYS A 157 -11.05 1.28 -9.25
C CYS A 157 -10.42 0.12 -10.03
N PRO A 158 -11.03 -0.36 -11.14
CA PRO A 158 -10.32 -1.22 -12.08
C PRO A 158 -9.19 -0.42 -12.73
N MET A 159 -8.05 -1.06 -12.96
CA MET A 159 -6.82 -0.38 -13.39
C MET A 159 -6.04 -1.27 -14.36
N ALA A 160 -5.46 -0.65 -15.39
CA ALA A 160 -4.52 -1.29 -16.29
C ALA A 160 -3.10 -1.31 -15.69
N LEU A 161 -2.21 -2.08 -16.31
CA LEU A 161 -0.79 -2.05 -15.97
C LEU A 161 -0.22 -0.65 -16.25
N GLY A 162 0.46 -0.07 -15.26
CA GLY A 162 1.04 1.28 -15.34
C GLY A 162 0.18 2.37 -14.72
N ASP A 163 -1.08 2.09 -14.36
CA ASP A 163 -1.92 3.03 -13.63
C ASP A 163 -1.48 3.13 -12.16
N ALA A 164 -1.78 4.26 -11.51
CA ALA A 164 -1.61 4.46 -10.08
C ALA A 164 -2.87 5.13 -9.50
N LEU A 165 -3.33 4.64 -8.34
CA LEU A 165 -4.39 5.27 -7.56
C LEU A 165 -3.77 6.00 -6.37
N VAL A 166 -3.89 7.34 -6.36
CA VAL A 166 -3.44 8.16 -5.23
C VAL A 166 -4.63 8.58 -4.37
N PHE A 167 -4.53 8.38 -3.06
CA PHE A 167 -5.58 8.76 -2.11
C PHE A 167 -5.01 9.23 -0.77
N HIS A 168 -5.80 10.02 -0.04
CA HIS A 168 -5.45 10.56 1.28
C HIS A 168 -5.51 9.45 2.35
N ASN A 169 -4.63 9.48 3.36
CA ASN A 169 -4.64 8.56 4.52
C ASN A 169 -5.97 8.40 5.27
N LEU A 170 -6.87 9.39 5.16
CA LEU A 170 -8.20 9.38 5.77
C LEU A 170 -9.28 8.80 4.84
N THR A 171 -8.94 8.49 3.58
CA THR A 171 -9.90 7.92 2.63
C THR A 171 -10.25 6.50 3.05
N PHE A 172 -11.55 6.23 3.14
CA PHE A 172 -12.05 4.88 3.39
C PHE A 172 -11.78 4.08 2.14
N HIS A 173 -10.99 3.03 2.29
CA HIS A 173 -10.65 2.16 1.19
C HIS A 173 -10.63 0.71 1.63
N ARG A 174 -10.84 -0.19 0.67
CA ARG A 174 -10.82 -1.64 0.87
C ARG A 174 -10.29 -2.32 -0.38
N SER A 175 -9.98 -3.61 -0.28
CA SER A 175 -9.71 -4.44 -1.46
C SER A 175 -10.78 -5.52 -1.60
N LEU A 176 -11.31 -5.69 -2.81
CA LEU A 176 -12.30 -6.74 -3.07
C LEU A 176 -11.67 -8.14 -2.94
N PRO A 177 -12.45 -9.18 -2.62
CA PRO A 177 -11.96 -10.57 -2.66
C PRO A 177 -11.43 -10.93 -4.04
N HIS A 178 -10.40 -11.77 -4.08
CA HIS A 178 -9.90 -12.31 -5.32
C HIS A 178 -10.56 -13.67 -5.55
N THR A 179 -11.39 -13.78 -6.59
CA THR A 179 -12.37 -14.86 -6.74
C THR A 179 -12.11 -15.76 -7.94
N THR A 180 -11.92 -15.20 -9.14
CA THR A 180 -12.00 -15.99 -10.39
C THR A 180 -10.78 -15.91 -11.31
N SER A 181 -9.84 -15.01 -11.08
CA SER A 181 -8.60 -14.98 -11.86
C SER A 181 -7.63 -16.06 -11.37
N ASN A 182 -6.78 -16.56 -12.28
CA ASN A 182 -5.73 -17.56 -11.96
C ASN A 182 -4.36 -16.91 -11.73
N ILE A 183 -4.27 -15.57 -11.79
CA ILE A 183 -3.03 -14.83 -11.57
C ILE A 183 -3.02 -14.22 -10.16
N VAL A 184 -1.87 -14.17 -9.51
CA VAL A 184 -1.67 -13.40 -8.28
C VAL A 184 -1.87 -11.92 -8.56
N ARG A 185 -2.75 -11.26 -7.81
CA ARG A 185 -2.85 -9.80 -7.85
C ARG A 185 -1.71 -9.22 -7.03
N TRP A 186 -0.66 -8.79 -7.72
CA TRP A 186 0.44 -8.04 -7.15
C TRP A 186 0.13 -6.54 -7.16
N ALA A 187 0.41 -5.87 -6.05
CA ALA A 187 0.40 -4.41 -5.99
C ALA A 187 1.47 -3.92 -5.03
N ILE A 188 1.94 -2.71 -5.25
CA ILE A 188 2.75 -1.96 -4.29
C ILE A 188 1.89 -0.82 -3.74
N ASP A 189 1.84 -0.68 -2.42
CA ASP A 189 1.42 0.57 -1.78
C ASP A 189 2.65 1.31 -1.27
N ILE A 190 2.81 2.55 -1.70
CA ILE A 190 3.86 3.47 -1.26
C ILE A 190 3.23 4.72 -0.69
N ARG A 191 3.90 5.32 0.29
CA ARG A 191 3.38 6.49 1.00
C ARG A 191 4.38 7.62 0.94
N TYR A 192 3.85 8.82 0.87
CA TYR A 192 4.63 10.05 0.88
C TYR A 192 4.21 10.92 2.06
N LEU A 193 4.99 11.97 2.29
CA LEU A 193 4.76 13.02 3.25
C LEU A 193 4.96 14.37 2.59
N ARG A 194 4.16 15.34 3.04
CA ARG A 194 4.44 16.76 2.84
C ARG A 194 5.63 17.13 3.72
N ASP A 195 6.62 17.85 3.18
CA ASP A 195 7.71 18.38 4.03
C ASP A 195 7.16 19.25 5.18
N GLY A 196 7.62 18.98 6.39
CA GLY A 196 7.09 19.53 7.64
C GLY A 196 6.05 18.65 8.36
N ASP A 197 5.51 17.62 7.71
CA ASP A 197 4.73 16.58 8.39
C ASP A 197 5.67 15.50 8.94
N HIS A 198 5.42 15.05 10.18
CA HIS A 198 6.30 14.11 10.89
C HIS A 198 5.54 12.90 11.50
N PRO A 199 4.70 12.17 10.75
CA PRO A 199 3.99 11.00 11.30
C PRO A 199 4.92 9.82 11.60
N GLY A 200 6.15 9.83 11.05
CA GLY A 200 7.19 8.84 11.35
C GLY A 200 7.55 8.73 12.83
N THR A 201 7.31 9.80 13.62
CA THR A 201 7.52 9.82 15.07
C THR A 201 6.72 8.76 15.83
N ILE A 202 5.64 8.22 15.25
CA ILE A 202 4.71 7.30 15.96
C ILE A 202 4.70 5.89 15.36
N TYR A 203 5.02 5.72 14.08
CA TYR A 203 5.08 4.39 13.44
C TYR A 203 6.50 3.83 13.27
N TRP A 204 7.49 4.69 13.02
CA TRP A 204 8.86 4.25 12.74
C TRP A 204 9.79 4.37 13.97
N GLY A 205 9.38 5.14 14.98
CA GLY A 205 10.12 5.27 16.25
C GLY A 205 11.41 6.08 16.16
N ASP A 206 11.75 6.57 14.98
CA ASP A 206 12.86 7.50 14.73
C ASP A 206 12.28 8.89 14.38
N PRO A 207 12.40 9.89 15.28
CA PRO A 207 11.91 11.23 15.03
C PRO A 207 12.73 11.98 13.96
N ASP A 208 13.95 11.53 13.67
CA ASP A 208 14.86 12.16 12.72
C ASP A 208 14.82 11.48 11.33
N PHE A 209 13.97 10.46 11.15
CA PHE A 209 13.81 9.79 9.87
C PHE A 209 13.43 10.79 8.78
N LYS A 210 14.31 10.94 7.78
CA LYS A 210 14.05 11.79 6.61
C LYS A 210 14.57 11.14 5.33
N TRP A 211 13.62 10.81 4.45
CA TRP A 211 13.88 10.37 3.08
C TRP A 211 13.35 11.45 2.12
N VAL A 212 14.24 12.26 1.57
CA VAL A 212 13.88 13.31 0.61
C VAL A 212 13.83 12.71 -0.79
N ILE A 213 12.65 12.72 -1.42
CA ILE A 213 12.43 12.19 -2.78
C ILE A 213 12.60 13.31 -3.82
N ARG A 214 12.03 14.48 -3.55
CA ARG A 214 12.20 15.68 -4.35
C ARG A 214 12.18 16.91 -3.47
N SER A 215 13.16 17.78 -3.65
CA SER A 215 13.22 19.07 -2.96
C SER A 215 13.95 20.11 -3.80
N GLU A 216 13.55 21.38 -3.68
CA GLU A 216 14.30 22.52 -4.22
C GLU A 216 15.33 23.07 -3.22
N THR A 217 15.17 22.76 -1.93
CA THR A 217 15.90 23.40 -0.82
C THR A 217 16.84 22.44 -0.08
N GLN A 218 16.68 21.14 -0.28
CA GLN A 218 17.37 20.08 0.45
C GLN A 218 17.96 19.04 -0.51
N PRO A 219 19.07 18.38 -0.14
CA PRO A 219 19.61 17.28 -0.94
C PRO A 219 18.62 16.11 -0.97
N VAL A 220 18.40 15.56 -2.17
CA VAL A 220 17.65 14.30 -2.37
C VAL A 220 18.44 13.14 -1.78
N THR A 221 17.75 12.23 -1.09
CA THR A 221 18.37 11.04 -0.49
C THR A 221 18.85 10.09 -1.60
N PRO A 222 20.15 9.78 -1.70
CA PRO A 222 20.64 8.84 -2.69
C PRO A 222 20.22 7.40 -2.36
N LEU A 223 20.11 6.56 -3.39
CA LEU A 223 19.77 5.13 -3.25
C LEU A 223 20.61 4.41 -2.19
N THR A 224 21.92 4.68 -2.12
CA THR A 224 22.81 4.04 -1.14
C THR A 224 22.41 4.34 0.30
N GLN A 225 22.10 5.61 0.59
CA GLN A 225 21.64 6.02 1.91
C GLN A 225 20.24 5.46 2.20
N TRP A 226 19.36 5.41 1.20
CA TRP A 226 18.03 4.83 1.35
C TRP A 226 18.10 3.33 1.67
N LEU A 227 18.99 2.58 1.01
CA LEU A 227 19.16 1.14 1.26
C LEU A 227 19.68 0.86 2.69
N GLU A 228 20.46 1.77 3.27
CA GLU A 228 20.94 1.66 4.66
C GLU A 228 19.81 1.83 5.70
N MET A 229 18.63 2.31 5.30
CA MET A 229 17.47 2.50 6.20
C MET A 229 16.68 1.20 6.46
N TRP A 230 16.93 0.12 5.71
CA TRP A 230 16.14 -1.13 5.73
C TRP A 230 17.00 -2.37 6.02
#